data_AF-A0A7C1Z7F5-F1
#
_entry.id   AF-A0A7C1Z7F5-F1
#
_cell.length_a   1.000
_cell.length_b   1.000
_cell.length_c   1.000
_cell.angle_alpha   90.00
_cell.angle_beta   90.00
_cell.angle_gamma   90.00
#
_symmetry.space_group_name_H-M   'P 1'
#
loop_
_entity.id
_entity.type
_entity.pdbx_description
1 polymer ?
#
loop_
_entity_poly.entity_id
_entity_poly.type
_entity_poly.pdbx_seq_one_letter_code
_entity_poly.pdbx_strand_id
1 'polypeptide(L)'
;MKYLRMMLVLLTVVLLGNTIVLADVPKPVIPKGNAEECVLPKEEMRVDHMNYILHQRDETMHRGIRTKKFSLKGCIDCHTVKDDAGKIVSYKDKKHFCNSCHTYAAVNIDCFECHASTPTAKGTISSTGGKK
;
A
#
# COMPACT_ATOMS: atom_id res chain seq x y z
N MET A 1 -45.96 -25.79 33.29
CA MET A 1 -44.63 -26.26 33.77
C MET A 1 -43.62 -26.55 32.65
N LYS A 2 -43.95 -27.33 31.60
CA LYS A 2 -43.03 -27.63 30.48
C LYS A 2 -42.60 -26.37 29.70
N TYR A 3 -43.54 -25.49 29.34
CA TYR A 3 -43.25 -24.26 28.59
C TYR A 3 -42.46 -23.23 29.40
N LEU A 4 -42.67 -23.14 30.72
CA LEU A 4 -41.90 -22.25 31.60
C LEU A 4 -40.43 -22.66 31.70
N ARG A 5 -40.16 -23.97 31.79
CA ARG A 5 -38.79 -24.50 31.73
C ARG A 5 -38.15 -24.26 30.36
N MET A 6 -38.90 -24.41 29.28
CA MET A 6 -38.40 -24.19 27.92
C MET A 6 -38.06 -22.71 27.67
N MET A 7 -38.88 -21.78 28.18
CA MET A 7 -38.61 -20.34 28.10
C MET A 7 -37.41 -19.92 28.96
N LEU A 8 -37.24 -20.51 30.14
CA LEU A 8 -36.09 -20.23 31.01
C LEU A 8 -34.77 -20.72 30.40
N VAL A 9 -34.80 -21.86 29.70
CA VAL A 9 -33.63 -22.39 28.95
C VAL A 9 -33.32 -21.54 27.72
N LEU A 10 -34.32 -21.06 26.99
CA LEU A 10 -34.10 -20.15 25.86
C LEU A 10 -33.53 -18.80 26.32
N LEU A 11 -34.00 -18.26 27.45
CA LEU A 11 -33.51 -16.99 27.99
C LEU A 11 -32.05 -17.09 28.47
N THR A 12 -31.66 -18.21 29.11
CA THR A 12 -30.27 -18.39 29.55
C THR A 12 -29.30 -18.58 28.38
N VAL A 13 -29.72 -19.23 27.29
CA VAL A 13 -28.91 -19.35 26.06
C VAL A 13 -28.66 -18.00 25.40
N VAL A 14 -29.65 -17.10 25.40
CA VAL A 14 -29.50 -15.74 24.85
C VAL A 14 -28.58 -14.88 25.73
N LEU A 15 -28.64 -15.00 27.05
CA LEU A 15 -27.74 -14.25 27.95
C LEU A 15 -26.29 -14.74 27.90
N LEU A 16 -26.03 -15.99 27.53
CA LEU A 16 -24.68 -16.56 27.43
C LEU A 16 -24.06 -16.43 26.03
N GLY A 17 -24.82 -16.00 25.03
CA GLY A 17 -24.45 -16.10 23.62
C GLY A 17 -23.68 -14.92 23.00
N ASN A 18 -23.50 -13.78 23.69
CA ASN A 18 -22.95 -12.57 23.05
C ASN A 18 -21.73 -12.02 23.79
N THR A 19 -20.56 -12.63 23.58
CA THR A 19 -19.27 -11.95 23.81
C THR A 19 -18.72 -11.48 22.48
N ILE A 20 -18.99 -10.22 22.13
CA ILE A 20 -18.35 -9.57 20.98
C ILE A 20 -16.92 -9.25 21.40
N VAL A 21 -15.98 -10.10 20.99
CA VAL A 21 -14.54 -9.83 21.13
C VAL A 21 -14.17 -8.79 20.07
N LEU A 22 -13.96 -7.55 20.50
CA LEU A 22 -13.32 -6.51 19.67
C LEU A 22 -11.82 -6.83 19.58
N ALA A 23 -11.44 -7.71 18.67
CA ALA A 23 -10.04 -7.92 18.33
C ALA A 23 -9.57 -6.78 17.41
N ASP A 24 -8.50 -6.08 17.81
CA ASP A 24 -7.85 -5.10 16.94
C ASP A 24 -7.19 -5.82 15.76
N VAL A 25 -7.37 -5.30 14.54
CA VAL A 25 -6.83 -5.93 13.34
C VAL A 25 -5.36 -5.53 13.22
N PRO A 26 -4.41 -6.49 13.12
CA PRO A 26 -3.01 -6.18 12.93
C PRO A 26 -2.81 -5.25 11.73
N LYS A 27 -2.22 -4.07 11.92
CA LYS A 27 -1.95 -3.13 10.83
C LYS A 27 -0.54 -3.38 10.27
N PRO A 28 -0.32 -3.22 8.95
CA PRO A 28 1.01 -3.35 8.38
C PRO A 28 1.93 -2.22 8.88
N VAL A 29 3.20 -2.55 9.12
CA VAL A 29 4.24 -1.57 9.41
C VAL A 29 4.75 -1.00 8.09
N ILE A 30 4.50 0.28 7.87
CA ILE A 30 4.84 0.96 6.61
C ILE A 30 6.17 1.71 6.77
N PRO A 31 7.21 1.39 5.96
CA PRO A 31 8.46 2.14 5.95
C PRO A 31 8.25 3.61 5.59
N LYS A 32 8.94 4.51 6.28
CA LYS A 32 8.89 5.95 5.97
C LYS A 32 9.63 6.23 4.66
N GLY A 33 9.05 7.09 3.82
CA GLY A 33 9.75 7.63 2.64
C GLY A 33 10.86 8.60 3.02
N ASN A 34 11.71 8.94 2.06
CA ASN A 34 12.88 9.81 2.23
C ASN A 34 12.60 11.32 1.98
N ALA A 35 11.36 11.70 1.67
CA ALA A 35 10.96 13.08 1.41
C ALA A 35 10.48 13.80 2.68
N GLU A 36 10.57 15.13 2.67
CA GLU A 36 10.06 16.00 3.74
C GLU A 36 8.53 16.05 3.75
N GLU A 37 7.92 16.08 2.56
CA GLU A 37 6.48 16.15 2.37
C GLU A 37 5.94 14.89 1.66
N CYS A 38 4.78 14.44 2.12
CA CYS A 38 4.01 13.38 1.45
C CYS A 38 3.14 13.98 0.34
N VAL A 39 2.89 13.20 -0.72
CA VAL A 39 2.03 13.65 -1.84
C VAL A 39 0.60 13.95 -1.42
N LEU A 40 0.12 13.29 -0.35
CA LEU A 40 -1.20 13.42 0.27
C LEU A 40 -1.14 12.94 1.74
N PRO A 41 -2.16 13.26 2.56
CA PRO A 41 -2.33 12.70 3.90
C PRO A 41 -2.34 11.16 3.90
N LYS A 42 -1.87 10.55 4.99
CA LYS A 42 -1.79 9.07 5.12
C LYS A 42 -3.15 8.39 5.00
N GLU A 43 -4.18 8.96 5.61
CA GLU A 43 -5.52 8.37 5.59
C GLU A 43 -6.13 8.37 4.19
N GLU A 44 -5.91 9.44 3.42
CA GLU A 44 -6.33 9.52 2.02
C GLU A 44 -5.58 8.51 1.16
N MET A 45 -4.25 8.44 1.30
CA MET A 45 -3.46 7.43 0.58
C MET A 45 -3.87 6.01 0.94
N ARG A 46 -4.27 5.71 2.17
CA ARG A 46 -4.71 4.36 2.55
C ARG A 46 -5.99 3.94 1.82
N VAL A 47 -6.90 4.88 1.58
CA VAL A 47 -8.22 4.61 0.98
C VAL A 47 -8.16 4.68 -0.54
N ASP A 48 -7.50 5.71 -1.08
CA ASP A 48 -7.57 6.08 -2.50
C ASP A 48 -6.29 5.80 -3.30
N HIS A 49 -5.24 5.25 -2.68
CA HIS A 49 -3.95 4.95 -3.33
C HIS A 49 -4.10 4.31 -4.72
N MET A 50 -4.89 3.24 -4.83
CA MET A 50 -5.01 2.52 -6.09
C MET A 50 -5.79 3.32 -7.14
N ASN A 51 -6.73 4.17 -6.74
CA ASN A 51 -7.45 5.05 -7.66
C ASN A 51 -6.48 6.02 -8.34
N TYR A 52 -5.59 6.66 -7.57
CA TYR A 52 -4.59 7.57 -8.13
C TYR A 52 -3.58 6.85 -9.03
N ILE A 53 -3.10 5.67 -8.63
CA ILE A 53 -2.11 4.91 -9.41
C ILE A 53 -2.71 4.39 -10.72
N LEU A 54 -3.93 3.85 -10.71
CA LEU A 54 -4.59 3.36 -11.92
C LEU A 54 -4.93 4.49 -12.89
N HIS A 55 -5.42 5.62 -12.37
CA HIS A 55 -5.66 6.80 -13.18
C HIS A 55 -4.36 7.26 -13.86
N GLN A 56 -3.29 7.45 -13.08
CA GLN A 56 -1.99 7.87 -13.62
C GLN A 56 -1.40 6.85 -14.60
N ARG A 57 -1.57 5.55 -14.36
CA ARG A 57 -1.17 4.49 -15.27
C ARG A 57 -1.86 4.65 -16.62
N ASP A 58 -3.17 4.81 -16.62
CA ASP A 58 -3.95 4.93 -17.87
C ASP A 58 -3.64 6.25 -18.59
N GLU A 59 -3.45 7.36 -17.87
CA GLU A 59 -2.95 8.63 -18.43
C GLU A 59 -1.61 8.42 -19.14
N THR A 60 -0.67 7.74 -18.48
CA THR A 60 0.70 7.56 -18.96
C THR A 60 0.77 6.60 -20.13
N MET A 61 0.12 5.44 -20.01
CA MET A 61 0.27 4.32 -20.94
C MET A 61 -0.62 4.46 -22.17
N HIS A 62 -1.87 4.91 -22.01
CA HIS A 62 -2.82 4.98 -23.13
C HIS A 62 -2.86 6.37 -23.76
N ARG A 63 -2.63 7.43 -22.98
CA ARG A 63 -2.70 8.82 -23.47
C ARG A 63 -1.35 9.52 -23.59
N GLY A 64 -0.27 8.90 -23.11
CA GLY A 64 1.08 9.47 -23.16
C GLY A 64 1.30 10.68 -22.24
N ILE A 65 0.36 10.97 -21.33
CA ILE A 65 0.40 12.12 -20.42
C ILE A 65 1.28 11.76 -19.22
N ARG A 66 2.37 12.51 -19.01
CA ARG A 66 3.35 12.26 -17.93
C ARG A 66 3.43 13.45 -16.97
N THR A 67 2.69 13.36 -15.88
CA THR A 67 2.71 14.35 -14.79
C THR A 67 3.68 13.91 -13.67
N LYS A 68 4.11 14.85 -12.82
CA LYS A 68 4.98 14.55 -11.67
C LYS A 68 4.20 13.97 -10.49
N LYS A 69 3.04 14.56 -10.19
CA LYS A 69 2.16 14.11 -9.09
C LYS A 69 1.67 12.70 -9.38
N PHE A 70 1.72 11.81 -8.39
CA PHE A 70 1.34 10.40 -8.48
C PHE A 70 2.12 9.56 -9.50
N SER A 71 3.23 10.07 -10.05
CA SER A 71 4.07 9.29 -10.96
C SER A 71 4.64 8.07 -10.24
N LEU A 72 4.52 6.89 -10.87
CA LEU A 72 5.04 5.63 -10.30
C LEU A 72 6.54 5.71 -10.02
N LYS A 73 7.29 6.38 -10.90
CA LYS A 73 8.71 6.68 -10.69
C LYS A 73 8.94 7.51 -9.42
N GLY A 74 8.19 8.59 -9.22
CA GLY A 74 8.33 9.43 -8.03
C GLY A 74 8.02 8.66 -6.74
N CYS A 75 7.02 7.78 -6.77
CA CYS A 75 6.72 6.89 -5.65
C CYS A 75 7.91 5.97 -5.32
N ILE A 76 8.50 5.29 -6.30
CA ILE A 76 9.63 4.37 -6.11
C ILE A 76 10.89 5.10 -5.63
N ASP A 77 11.18 6.27 -6.20
CA ASP A 77 12.34 7.09 -5.83
C ASP A 77 12.25 7.54 -4.35
N CYS A 78 11.05 7.91 -3.89
CA CYS A 78 10.87 8.35 -2.50
C CYS A 78 10.71 7.21 -1.49
N HIS A 79 10.08 6.11 -1.89
CA HIS A 79 9.79 4.96 -1.04
C HIS A 79 10.84 3.84 -1.15
N THR A 80 12.10 4.24 -1.26
CA THR A 80 13.23 3.32 -1.27
C THR A 80 13.48 2.79 0.13
N VAL A 81 13.48 1.47 0.29
CA VAL A 81 13.82 0.78 1.54
C VAL A 81 15.16 0.05 1.36
N LYS A 82 16.00 0.08 2.39
CA LYS A 82 17.27 -0.64 2.43
C LYS A 82 17.21 -1.79 3.44
N ASP A 83 17.91 -2.87 3.14
CA ASP A 83 18.17 -3.94 4.09
C ASP A 83 19.26 -3.57 5.09
N ASP A 84 19.57 -4.51 5.99
CA ASP A 84 20.54 -4.31 7.08
C ASP A 84 21.98 -4.13 6.56
N ALA A 85 22.25 -4.56 5.31
CA ALA A 85 23.51 -4.35 4.60
C ALA A 85 23.54 -3.04 3.78
N GLY A 86 22.46 -2.24 3.83
CA GLY A 86 22.33 -0.98 3.13
C GLY A 86 21.96 -1.10 1.64
N LYS A 87 21.62 -2.30 1.15
CA LYS A 87 21.19 -2.54 -0.23
C LYS A 87 19.71 -2.24 -0.39
N ILE A 88 19.33 -1.63 -1.51
CA ILE A 88 17.91 -1.37 -1.82
C ILE A 88 17.19 -2.69 -2.05
N VAL A 89 16.07 -2.89 -1.36
CA VAL A 89 15.22 -4.08 -1.51
C VAL A 89 14.26 -3.93 -2.69
N SER A 90 14.10 -4.99 -3.46
CA SER A 90 13.14 -5.06 -4.57
C SER A 90 11.75 -5.49 -4.10
N TYR A 91 10.75 -5.45 -4.98
CA TYR A 91 9.39 -5.94 -4.72
C TYR A 91 9.30 -7.43 -4.39
N LYS A 92 10.41 -8.17 -4.35
CA LYS A 92 10.42 -9.56 -3.87
C LYS A 92 10.58 -9.64 -2.35
N ASP A 93 11.05 -8.56 -1.71
CA ASP A 93 11.21 -8.48 -0.27
C ASP A 93 9.95 -7.93 0.39
N LYS A 94 9.53 -8.52 1.52
CA LYS A 94 8.39 -8.04 2.31
C LYS A 94 8.64 -6.66 2.92
N LYS A 95 9.91 -6.28 3.14
CA LYS A 95 10.34 -4.96 3.60
C LYS A 95 10.17 -3.88 2.51
N HIS A 96 9.98 -4.24 1.24
CA HIS A 96 9.73 -3.27 0.18
C HIS A 96 8.45 -2.47 0.48
N PHE A 97 8.48 -1.16 0.25
CA PHE A 97 7.38 -0.27 0.66
C PHE A 97 6.01 -0.71 0.13
N CYS A 98 5.90 -0.97 -1.18
CA CYS A 98 4.62 -1.41 -1.76
C CYS A 98 4.17 -2.75 -1.17
N ASN A 99 5.11 -3.66 -0.88
CA ASN A 99 4.80 -4.97 -0.31
C ASN A 99 4.32 -4.94 1.12
N SER A 100 4.65 -3.90 1.90
CA SER A 100 4.16 -3.78 3.27
C SER A 100 2.63 -3.81 3.34
N CYS A 101 1.95 -3.12 2.41
CA CYS A 101 0.51 -3.17 2.22
C CYS A 101 0.06 -4.36 1.35
N HIS A 102 0.73 -4.63 0.23
CA HIS A 102 0.27 -5.65 -0.72
C HIS A 102 0.34 -7.07 -0.16
N THR A 103 1.36 -7.38 0.66
CA THR A 103 1.43 -8.64 1.41
C THR A 103 0.31 -8.73 2.44
N TYR A 104 0.04 -7.62 3.14
CA TYR A 104 -1.02 -7.55 4.15
C TYR A 104 -2.43 -7.72 3.53
N ALA A 105 -2.65 -7.12 2.36
CA ALA A 105 -3.92 -7.18 1.63
C ALA A 105 -4.04 -8.42 0.72
N ALA A 106 -3.01 -9.27 0.65
CA ALA A 106 -2.93 -10.40 -0.28
C ALA A 106 -3.13 -10.03 -1.76
N VAL A 107 -2.56 -8.89 -2.17
CA VAL A 107 -2.63 -8.36 -3.55
C VAL A 107 -1.27 -8.48 -4.22
N ASN A 108 -1.23 -9.03 -5.43
CA ASN A 108 0.00 -9.11 -6.23
C ASN A 108 0.25 -7.81 -7.00
N ILE A 109 1.53 -7.47 -7.19
CA ILE A 109 1.97 -6.36 -8.06
C ILE A 109 2.56 -6.99 -9.33
N ASP A 110 1.80 -6.96 -10.41
CA ASP A 110 2.17 -7.56 -11.70
C ASP A 110 3.16 -6.71 -12.50
N CYS A 111 3.11 -5.38 -12.37
CA CYS A 111 4.02 -4.46 -13.06
C CYS A 111 5.50 -4.84 -12.89
N PHE A 112 5.89 -5.28 -11.69
CA PHE A 112 7.27 -5.56 -11.35
C PHE A 112 7.75 -6.96 -11.71
N GLU A 113 6.89 -7.80 -12.26
CA GLU A 113 7.31 -9.08 -12.85
C GLU A 113 8.25 -8.85 -14.03
N CYS A 114 8.03 -7.77 -14.77
CA CYS A 114 8.85 -7.37 -15.92
C CYS A 114 9.57 -6.02 -15.71
N HIS A 115 9.03 -5.09 -14.92
CA HIS A 115 9.62 -3.76 -14.71
C HIS A 115 10.44 -3.65 -13.43
N ALA A 116 11.41 -2.73 -13.43
CA ALA A 116 12.21 -2.45 -12.25
C ALA A 116 11.35 -1.88 -11.10
N SER A 117 11.47 -2.49 -9.92
CA SER A 117 10.82 -2.03 -8.68
C SER A 117 11.71 -1.16 -7.80
N THR A 118 12.91 -0.83 -8.28
CA THR A 118 13.90 -0.04 -7.56
C THR A 118 14.30 1.15 -8.41
N PRO A 119 14.76 2.25 -7.81
CA PRO A 119 15.28 3.37 -8.59
C PRO A 119 16.38 2.89 -9.52
N THR A 120 16.34 3.31 -10.78
CA THR A 120 17.47 3.12 -11.69
C THR A 120 18.62 4.02 -11.23
N ALA A 121 19.85 3.49 -11.22
CA ALA A 121 21.01 4.22 -10.76
C ALA A 121 21.20 5.50 -11.60
N LYS A 122 20.97 6.66 -10.97
CA LYS A 122 21.21 8.04 -11.44
C LYS A 122 20.79 8.33 -12.89
N GLY A 123 19.65 9.00 -13.00
CA GLY A 123 19.60 10.18 -13.87
C GLY A 123 20.57 11.23 -13.33
N THR A 124 21.83 11.18 -13.74
CA THR A 124 22.66 12.39 -13.82
C THR A 124 21.95 13.31 -14.78
N ILE A 125 21.27 14.31 -14.23
CA ILE A 125 20.80 15.46 -14.97
C ILE A 125 22.07 16.17 -15.43
N SER A 126 22.56 15.82 -16.62
CA SER A 126 23.44 16.71 -17.36
C SER A 126 22.54 17.83 -17.83
N SER A 127 22.57 18.95 -17.12
CA SER A 127 22.03 20.21 -17.60
C SER A 127 22.85 20.65 -18.81
N THR A 128 22.50 20.14 -19.98
CA THR A 128 22.86 20.77 -21.24
C THR A 128 21.59 20.89 -22.05
N GLY A 129 21.09 22.13 -22.08
CA GLY A 129 19.95 22.51 -22.90
C GLY A 129 20.15 22.12 -24.36
N GLY A 130 19.04 21.75 -25.00
CA GLY A 130 18.95 21.55 -26.42
C GLY A 130 17.62 22.07 -26.91
N LYS A 131 17.59 23.34 -27.33
CA LYS A 131 16.62 23.84 -28.30
C LYS A 131 16.65 22.91 -29.51
N LYS A 132 15.47 22.46 -29.95
CA LYS A 132 15.04 22.40 -31.35
C LYS A 132 13.53 22.36 -31.38
#